data_AF-A0A7J0CYG0-F1
#
_entry.id   AF-A0A7J0CYG0-F1
#
_cell.length_a   1.000
_cell.length_b   1.000
_cell.length_c   1.000
_cell.angle_alpha   90.00
_cell.angle_beta   90.00
_cell.angle_gamma   90.00
#
_symmetry.space_group_name_H-M   'P 1'
#
loop_
_entity.id
_entity.type
_entity.pdbx_description
1 polymer ?
#
loop_
_entity_poly.entity_id
_entity_poly.type
_entity_poly.pdbx_seq_one_letter_code
_entity_poly.pdbx_strand_id
1 'polypeptide(L)'
;MLGLVVTDTLYRTHPDLPEGQLAKLRAAVVNSRALAEVGRGLELGSFIRLGRGEEGTGGRDKASILADTLEAVIGAVYLDQGLSAASELVHRLFDPLIDRSSNLGAGLDWKTSLQELTASESLGVPEYLVTETGPDHEKTFTAAARVGGVSYGTGTGRSKKEAEQQAAESAWREISAAAEARQAAEKSAADGGAADTPADPSPDTDAAPA
;
A
#
# COMPACT_ATOMS: atom_id res chain seq x y z
N MET A 1 -3.82 17.67 -6.94
CA MET A 1 -3.68 16.99 -8.24
C MET A 1 -2.67 15.86 -8.14
N LEU A 2 -1.40 16.12 -7.80
CA LEU A 2 -0.36 15.07 -7.65
C LEU A 2 -0.83 13.88 -6.81
N GLY A 3 -1.34 14.15 -5.61
CA GLY A 3 -1.84 13.10 -4.71
C GLY A 3 -2.96 12.24 -5.31
N LEU A 4 -3.79 12.78 -6.21
CA LEU A 4 -4.85 12.01 -6.88
C LEU A 4 -4.24 11.01 -7.86
N VAL A 5 -3.34 11.48 -8.75
CA VAL A 5 -2.69 10.64 -9.76
C VAL A 5 -1.87 9.53 -9.09
N VAL A 6 -1.09 9.86 -8.05
CA VAL A 6 -0.30 8.86 -7.31
C VAL A 6 -1.20 7.86 -6.60
N THR A 7 -2.32 8.29 -5.99
CA THR A 7 -3.25 7.37 -5.31
C THR A 7 -3.90 6.41 -6.32
N ASP A 8 -4.38 6.93 -7.46
CA ASP A 8 -4.97 6.11 -8.52
C ASP A 8 -3.97 5.10 -9.08
N THR A 9 -2.72 5.53 -9.28
CA THR A 9 -1.62 4.66 -9.73
C THR A 9 -1.36 3.54 -8.73
N LEU A 10 -1.18 3.86 -7.45
CA LEU A 10 -0.91 2.87 -6.41
C LEU A 10 -2.05 1.86 -6.28
N TYR A 11 -3.30 2.34 -6.32
CA TYR A 11 -4.48 1.47 -6.23
C TYR A 11 -4.56 0.48 -7.40
N ARG A 12 -4.28 0.94 -8.63
CA ARG A 12 -4.33 0.08 -9.83
C ARG A 12 -3.15 -0.87 -9.93
N THR A 13 -1.97 -0.44 -9.53
CA THR A 13 -0.74 -1.27 -9.58
C THR A 13 -0.70 -2.28 -8.44
N HIS A 14 -1.39 -2.00 -7.33
CA HIS A 14 -1.38 -2.84 -6.13
C HIS A 14 -2.80 -3.10 -5.59
N PRO A 15 -3.67 -3.77 -6.36
CA PRO A 15 -5.08 -3.94 -6.00
C PRO A 15 -5.30 -4.78 -4.73
N ASP A 16 -4.34 -5.66 -4.40
CA ASP A 16 -4.41 -6.56 -3.26
C ASP A 16 -3.83 -5.94 -1.97
N LEU A 17 -3.33 -4.69 -2.02
CA LEU A 17 -2.83 -4.01 -0.83
C LEU A 17 -3.98 -3.32 -0.07
N PRO A 18 -3.97 -3.40 1.27
CA PRO A 18 -4.95 -2.75 2.11
C PRO A 18 -4.76 -1.23 2.05
N GLU A 19 -5.84 -0.48 2.33
CA GLU A 19 -5.83 0.99 2.31
C GLU A 19 -4.70 1.59 3.16
N GLY A 20 -4.47 1.07 4.38
CA GLY A 20 -3.43 1.58 5.27
C GLY A 20 -2.02 1.49 4.67
N GLN A 21 -1.76 0.48 3.84
CA GLN A 21 -0.49 0.30 3.15
C GLN A 21 -0.38 1.19 1.92
N LEU A 22 -1.45 1.30 1.12
CA LEU A 22 -1.54 2.26 0.03
C LEU A 22 -1.32 3.71 0.54
N ALA A 23 -1.87 4.04 1.72
CA ALA A 23 -1.67 5.33 2.37
C ALA A 23 -0.21 5.56 2.78
N LYS A 24 0.46 4.53 3.32
CA LYS A 24 1.90 4.60 3.66
C LYS A 24 2.77 4.76 2.40
N LEU A 25 2.51 3.99 1.34
CA LEU A 25 3.19 4.14 0.05
C LEU A 25 3.00 5.53 -0.53
N ARG A 26 1.77 6.04 -0.52
CA ARG A 26 1.46 7.40 -0.95
C ARG A 26 2.24 8.43 -0.14
N ALA A 27 2.33 8.29 1.19
CA ALA A 27 3.11 9.20 2.02
C ALA A 27 4.62 9.13 1.73
N ALA A 28 5.13 7.96 1.36
CA ALA A 28 6.53 7.78 0.97
C ALA A 28 6.86 8.46 -0.38
N VAL A 29 5.91 8.47 -1.32
CA VAL A 29 6.08 9.08 -2.65
C VAL A 29 5.73 10.57 -2.65
N VAL A 30 4.70 10.97 -1.92
CA VAL A 30 4.14 12.32 -1.88
C VAL A 30 4.49 12.97 -0.54
N ASN A 31 5.73 13.42 -0.43
CA ASN A 31 6.21 14.25 0.69
C ASN A 31 7.24 15.28 0.22
N SER A 32 7.42 16.34 0.99
CA SER A 32 8.28 17.47 0.63
C SER A 32 9.71 17.05 0.27
N ARG A 33 10.25 16.00 0.91
CA ARG A 33 11.59 15.51 0.58
C ARG A 33 11.63 14.88 -0.80
N ALA A 34 10.73 13.94 -1.10
CA ALA A 34 10.65 13.26 -2.39
C ALA A 34 10.39 14.26 -3.52
N LEU A 35 9.46 15.21 -3.32
CA LEU A 35 9.17 16.26 -4.30
C LEU A 35 10.38 17.17 -4.53
N ALA A 36 11.11 17.55 -3.48
CA ALA A 36 12.32 18.33 -3.63
C ALA A 36 13.42 17.57 -4.38
N GLU A 37 13.56 16.26 -4.16
CA GLU A 37 14.51 15.41 -4.91
C GLU A 37 14.16 15.38 -6.41
N VAL A 38 12.88 15.25 -6.77
CA VAL A 38 12.42 15.38 -8.16
C VAL A 38 12.73 16.78 -8.71
N GLY A 39 12.41 17.83 -7.95
CA GLY A 39 12.69 19.21 -8.32
C GLY A 39 14.19 19.48 -8.58
N ARG A 40 15.08 18.88 -7.78
CA ARG A 40 16.53 18.95 -8.00
C ARG A 40 16.94 18.21 -9.28
N GLY A 41 16.37 17.04 -9.54
CA GLY A 41 16.63 16.30 -10.78
C GLY A 41 16.26 17.07 -12.05
N LEU A 42 15.30 18.00 -11.94
CA LEU A 42 14.89 18.90 -13.02
C LEU A 42 15.65 20.24 -13.02
N GLU A 43 16.62 20.43 -12.11
CA GLU A 43 17.30 21.71 -11.87
C GLU A 43 16.32 22.88 -11.63
N LEU A 44 15.14 22.57 -11.05
CA LEU A 44 14.01 23.49 -10.97
C LEU A 44 14.36 24.80 -10.27
N GLY A 45 15.22 24.72 -9.25
CA GLY A 45 15.72 25.86 -8.48
C GLY A 45 16.33 26.98 -9.33
N SER A 46 16.91 26.66 -10.49
CA SER A 46 17.51 27.65 -11.41
C SER A 46 16.46 28.54 -12.09
N PHE A 47 15.24 28.04 -12.25
CA PHE A 47 14.13 28.76 -12.91
C PHE A 47 13.29 29.60 -11.94
N ILE A 48 13.47 29.41 -10.62
CA ILE A 48 12.67 30.08 -9.59
C ILE A 48 13.10 31.55 -9.48
N ARG A 49 12.12 32.45 -9.49
CA ARG A 49 12.33 33.87 -9.17
C ARG A 49 12.23 34.07 -7.67
N LEU A 50 13.37 34.28 -7.03
CA LEU A 50 13.46 34.51 -5.59
C LEU A 50 13.74 35.99 -5.28
N GLY A 51 13.20 36.46 -4.16
CA GLY A 51 13.61 37.74 -3.60
C GLY A 51 15.05 37.69 -3.10
N ARG A 52 15.73 38.85 -3.05
CA ARG A 52 17.16 38.91 -2.67
C ARG A 52 17.49 38.26 -1.32
N GLY A 53 16.59 38.37 -0.33
CA GLY A 53 16.77 37.74 0.97
C GLY A 53 16.71 36.21 0.90
N GLU A 54 15.78 35.68 0.12
CA GLU A 54 15.61 34.23 -0.06
C GLU A 54 16.77 33.65 -0.86
N GLU A 55 17.19 34.33 -1.93
CA GLU A 55 18.39 34.00 -2.71
C GLU A 55 19.64 33.95 -1.81
N GLY A 56 19.84 34.97 -0.97
CA GLY A 56 21.00 35.08 -0.07
C GLY A 56 21.06 33.98 1.01
N THR A 57 19.96 33.28 1.27
CA THR A 57 19.90 32.14 2.21
C THR A 57 19.90 30.77 1.50
N GLY A 58 20.21 30.74 0.21
CA GLY A 58 20.25 29.49 -0.56
C GLY A 58 18.86 28.95 -0.91
N GLY A 59 17.84 29.82 -1.03
CA GLY A 59 16.45 29.42 -1.30
C GLY A 59 16.25 28.53 -2.51
N ARG A 60 17.15 28.59 -3.52
CA ARG A 60 17.11 27.74 -4.72
C ARG A 60 17.21 26.24 -4.41
N ASP A 61 17.85 25.86 -3.30
CA ASP A 61 18.02 24.46 -2.90
C ASP A 61 17.16 24.06 -1.68
N LYS A 62 16.37 25.00 -1.14
CA LYS A 62 15.48 24.70 -0.01
C LYS A 62 14.41 23.70 -0.45
N ALA A 63 14.28 22.62 0.32
CA ALA A 63 13.36 21.52 0.01
C ALA A 63 11.90 21.97 -0.07
N SER A 64 11.45 22.85 0.85
CA SER A 64 10.09 23.38 0.82
C SER A 64 9.81 24.17 -0.46
N ILE A 65 10.72 25.06 -0.86
CA ILE A 65 10.58 25.88 -2.07
C ILE A 65 10.52 24.99 -3.31
N LEU A 66 11.42 24.02 -3.43
CA LEU A 66 11.44 23.10 -4.56
C LEU A 66 10.18 22.23 -4.63
N ALA A 67 9.72 21.72 -3.49
CA ALA A 67 8.52 20.91 -3.43
C ALA A 67 7.27 21.72 -3.84
N ASP A 68 7.07 22.89 -3.22
CA ASP A 68 5.93 23.77 -3.51
C ASP A 68 5.95 24.22 -4.98
N THR A 69 7.14 24.53 -5.51
CA THR A 69 7.28 24.92 -6.92
C THR A 69 6.96 23.77 -7.87
N LEU A 70 7.39 22.54 -7.56
CA LEU A 70 7.07 21.38 -8.39
C LEU A 70 5.56 21.13 -8.42
N GLU A 71 4.87 21.22 -7.28
CA GLU A 71 3.41 21.13 -7.24
C GLU A 71 2.74 22.26 -8.02
N ALA A 72 3.28 23.48 -7.94
CA ALA A 72 2.79 24.61 -8.73
C ALA A 72 2.96 24.39 -10.24
N VAL A 73 4.07 23.81 -10.69
CA VAL A 73 4.29 23.44 -12.10
C VAL A 73 3.29 22.39 -12.56
N ILE A 74 3.07 21.35 -11.76
CA ILE A 74 2.07 20.31 -12.03
C ILE A 74 0.66 20.94 -12.12
N GLY A 75 0.35 21.85 -11.20
CA GLY A 75 -0.89 22.62 -11.20
C GLY A 75 -1.05 23.50 -12.44
N ALA A 76 0.01 24.16 -12.89
CA ALA A 76 0.00 24.99 -14.09
C ALA A 76 -0.28 24.16 -15.35
N VAL A 77 0.35 22.98 -15.50
CA VAL A 77 0.07 22.06 -16.61
C VAL A 77 -1.36 21.55 -16.58
N TYR A 78 -1.90 21.28 -15.39
CA TYR A 78 -3.31 20.92 -15.24
C TYR A 78 -4.26 22.04 -15.70
N LEU A 79 -3.96 23.30 -15.33
CA LEU A 79 -4.79 24.44 -15.73
C LEU A 79 -4.70 24.74 -17.24
N ASP A 80 -3.54 24.53 -17.85
CA ASP A 80 -3.29 24.84 -19.27
C ASP A 80 -3.73 23.71 -20.23
N GLN A 81 -3.46 22.45 -19.87
CA GLN A 81 -3.61 21.28 -20.75
C GLN A 81 -4.59 20.21 -20.20
N GLY A 82 -5.18 20.44 -19.02
CA GLY A 82 -6.14 19.55 -18.41
C GLY A 82 -5.54 18.31 -17.73
N LEU A 83 -6.42 17.43 -17.24
CA LEU A 83 -6.05 16.29 -16.40
C LEU A 83 -5.15 15.26 -17.10
N SER A 84 -5.38 14.99 -18.39
CA SER A 84 -4.64 13.95 -19.12
C SER A 84 -3.16 14.28 -19.25
N ALA A 85 -2.82 15.46 -19.79
CA ALA A 85 -1.43 15.90 -19.94
C ALA A 85 -0.70 16.02 -18.59
N ALA A 86 -1.43 16.49 -17.58
CA ALA A 86 -0.86 16.69 -16.27
C ALA A 86 -0.65 15.35 -15.53
N SER A 87 -1.51 14.35 -15.74
CA SER A 87 -1.28 12.98 -15.26
C SER A 87 -0.07 12.33 -15.93
N GLU A 88 0.10 12.52 -17.24
CA GLU A 88 1.27 12.02 -17.97
C GLU A 88 2.59 12.63 -17.43
N LEU A 89 2.58 13.93 -17.12
CA LEU A 89 3.72 14.59 -16.47
C LEU A 89 4.02 13.95 -15.11
N VAL A 90 3.00 13.72 -14.28
CA VAL A 90 3.19 13.09 -12.97
C VAL A 90 3.78 11.70 -13.12
N HIS A 91 3.25 10.85 -13.99
CA HIS A 91 3.78 9.51 -14.23
C HIS A 91 5.26 9.55 -14.64
N ARG A 92 5.61 10.40 -15.60
CA ARG A 92 6.98 10.56 -16.07
C ARG A 92 7.96 10.92 -14.95
N LEU A 93 7.52 11.70 -13.96
CA LEU A 93 8.36 12.19 -12.87
C LEU A 93 8.36 11.26 -11.64
N PHE A 94 7.24 10.61 -11.35
CA PHE A 94 7.02 9.90 -10.09
C PHE A 94 6.96 8.38 -10.21
N ASP A 95 6.74 7.79 -11.39
CA ASP A 95 6.75 6.33 -11.54
C ASP A 95 8.08 5.70 -11.06
N PRO A 96 9.27 6.26 -11.35
CA PRO A 96 10.52 5.72 -10.80
C PRO A 96 10.64 5.81 -9.26
N LEU A 97 9.90 6.71 -8.63
CA LEU A 97 9.81 6.81 -7.17
C LEU A 97 8.79 5.84 -6.59
N ILE A 98 7.67 5.65 -7.28
CA ILE A 98 6.64 4.67 -6.93
C ILE A 98 7.25 3.27 -6.96
N ASP A 99 7.90 2.89 -8.07
CA ASP A 99 8.54 1.59 -8.24
C ASP A 99 9.60 1.33 -7.17
N ARG A 100 10.46 2.33 -6.90
CA ARG A 100 11.45 2.21 -5.83
C ARG A 100 10.82 2.07 -4.45
N SER A 101 9.74 2.81 -4.17
CA SER A 101 9.06 2.76 -2.87
C SER A 101 8.38 1.42 -2.64
N SER A 102 7.81 0.82 -3.70
CA SER A 102 7.24 -0.53 -3.66
C SER A 102 8.33 -1.61 -3.54
N ASN A 103 9.44 -1.48 -4.26
CA ASN A 103 10.53 -2.48 -4.28
C ASN A 103 11.43 -2.47 -3.04
N LEU A 104 11.65 -1.30 -2.41
CA LEU A 104 12.56 -1.20 -1.27
C LEU A 104 11.96 -1.71 0.05
N GLY A 105 10.66 -2.09 0.08
CA GLY A 105 9.96 -2.45 1.32
C GLY A 105 9.97 -1.35 2.39
N ALA A 106 10.53 -0.18 2.08
CA ALA A 106 10.89 0.87 3.03
C ALA A 106 9.72 1.80 3.36
N GLY A 107 8.64 1.77 2.57
CA GLY A 107 7.39 2.44 2.88
C GLY A 107 6.45 1.62 3.76
N LEU A 108 6.74 0.34 3.97
CA LEU A 108 5.81 -0.59 4.59
C LEU A 108 6.47 -1.12 5.84
N ASP A 109 6.13 -0.57 7.01
CA ASP A 109 6.39 -1.23 8.28
C ASP A 109 5.48 -2.46 8.40
N TRP A 110 5.84 -3.50 7.65
CA TRP A 110 5.16 -4.79 7.56
C TRP A 110 5.10 -5.48 8.92
N LYS A 111 6.07 -5.25 9.80
CA LYS A 111 6.03 -5.79 11.16
C LYS A 111 4.91 -5.16 11.97
N THR A 112 4.81 -3.84 11.94
CA THR A 112 3.70 -3.13 12.60
C THR A 112 2.37 -3.47 11.95
N SER A 113 2.28 -3.53 10.62
CA SER A 113 1.04 -3.92 9.94
C SER A 113 0.65 -5.38 10.18
N LEU A 114 1.61 -6.30 10.31
CA LEU A 114 1.35 -7.67 10.74
C LEU A 114 0.83 -7.69 12.18
N GLN A 115 1.46 -6.92 13.09
CA GLN A 115 1.02 -6.84 14.48
C GLN A 115 -0.41 -6.28 14.61
N GLU A 116 -0.77 -5.26 13.82
CA GLU A 116 -2.12 -4.70 13.76
C GLU A 116 -3.12 -5.75 13.26
N LEU A 117 -2.79 -6.45 12.15
CA LEU A 117 -3.65 -7.48 11.56
C LEU A 117 -3.87 -8.67 12.51
N THR A 118 -2.80 -9.18 13.13
CA THR A 118 -2.93 -10.33 14.03
C THR A 118 -3.65 -9.97 15.32
N ALA A 119 -3.57 -8.70 15.75
CA ALA A 119 -4.38 -8.18 16.85
C ALA A 119 -5.86 -8.07 16.46
N SER A 120 -6.19 -7.54 15.27
CA SER A 120 -7.59 -7.45 14.81
C SER A 120 -8.23 -8.83 14.61
N GLU A 121 -7.48 -9.80 14.11
CA GLU A 121 -7.91 -11.18 13.92
C GLU A 121 -7.81 -12.04 15.21
N SER A 122 -7.36 -11.47 16.33
CA SER A 122 -7.16 -12.18 17.60
C SER A 122 -6.26 -13.44 17.50
N LEU A 123 -5.27 -13.42 16.62
CA LEU A 123 -4.35 -14.54 16.37
C LEU A 123 -3.14 -14.56 17.32
N GLY A 124 -2.88 -13.45 18.02
CA GLY A 124 -1.76 -13.27 18.93
C GLY A 124 -0.64 -12.38 18.35
N VAL A 125 0.48 -12.30 19.07
CA VAL A 125 1.62 -11.44 18.69
C VAL A 125 2.53 -12.19 17.70
N PRO A 126 2.98 -11.55 16.61
CA PRO A 126 3.90 -12.17 15.67
C PRO A 126 5.31 -12.31 16.27
N GLU A 127 5.89 -13.49 16.14
CA GLU A 127 7.26 -13.84 16.49
C GLU A 127 8.07 -14.14 15.21
N TYR A 128 9.38 -13.90 15.24
CA TYR A 128 10.25 -14.19 14.08
C TYR A 128 11.32 -15.19 14.45
N LEU A 129 11.41 -16.27 13.68
CA LEU A 129 12.49 -17.25 13.78
C LEU A 129 13.49 -16.98 12.65
N VAL A 130 14.71 -16.58 13.02
CA VAL A 130 15.75 -16.19 12.06
C VAL A 130 16.89 -17.21 12.06
N THR A 131 17.23 -17.71 10.88
CA THR A 131 18.42 -18.52 10.62
C THR A 131 19.39 -17.77 9.72
N GLU A 132 20.68 -18.06 9.83
CA GLU A 132 21.72 -17.45 9.00
C GLU A 132 22.59 -18.53 8.35
N THR A 133 22.97 -18.29 7.09
CA THR A 133 23.80 -19.19 6.29
C THR A 133 24.80 -18.37 5.47
N GLY A 134 25.89 -19.00 5.02
CA GLY A 134 26.94 -18.36 4.22
C GLY A 134 28.11 -17.79 5.04
N PRO A 135 29.22 -17.43 4.37
CA PRO A 135 30.41 -16.87 5.01
C PRO A 135 30.17 -15.43 5.49
N ASP A 136 30.99 -14.92 6.41
CA ASP A 136 30.79 -13.61 7.06
C ASP A 136 30.63 -12.42 6.08
N HIS A 137 31.29 -12.47 4.92
CA HIS A 137 31.21 -11.43 3.88
C HIS A 137 30.03 -11.61 2.92
N GLU A 138 29.30 -12.72 3.02
CA GLU A 138 28.20 -13.11 2.14
C GLU A 138 27.08 -13.82 2.93
N LYS A 139 26.79 -13.33 4.13
CA LYS A 139 25.71 -13.89 4.94
C LYS A 139 24.35 -13.65 4.31
N THR A 140 23.53 -14.69 4.34
CA THR A 140 22.11 -14.67 3.98
C THR A 140 21.30 -15.05 5.21
N PHE A 141 20.35 -14.20 5.56
CA PHE A 141 19.42 -14.41 6.66
C PHE A 141 18.08 -14.90 6.10
N THR A 142 17.51 -15.92 6.72
CA THR A 142 16.15 -16.40 6.43
C THR A 142 15.31 -16.21 7.67
N ALA A 143 14.16 -15.57 7.56
CA ALA A 143 13.21 -15.38 8.65
C ALA A 143 11.89 -16.07 8.32
N ALA A 144 11.27 -16.69 9.33
CA ALA A 144 9.90 -17.17 9.29
C ALA A 144 9.08 -16.40 10.33
N ALA A 145 7.93 -15.85 9.94
CA ALA A 145 7.03 -15.20 10.89
C ALA A 145 6.08 -16.25 11.47
N ARG A 146 5.78 -16.15 12.76
CA ARG A 146 4.95 -17.12 13.49
C ARG A 146 3.92 -16.37 14.31
N VAL A 147 2.65 -16.76 14.20
CA VAL A 147 1.54 -16.14 14.92
C VAL A 147 0.74 -17.24 15.58
N GLY A 148 0.47 -17.14 16.88
CA GLY A 148 -0.32 -18.15 17.61
C GLY A 148 0.27 -19.56 17.55
N GLY A 149 1.59 -19.69 17.36
CA GLY A 149 2.25 -20.99 17.22
C GLY A 149 2.29 -21.56 15.80
N VAL A 150 1.66 -20.92 14.82
CA VAL A 150 1.63 -21.33 13.40
C VAL A 150 2.59 -20.44 12.59
N SER A 151 3.37 -21.04 11.71
CA SER A 151 4.27 -20.29 10.82
C SER A 151 3.48 -19.73 9.64
N TYR A 152 3.60 -18.44 9.40
CA TYR A 152 3.02 -17.70 8.28
C TYR A 152 4.15 -17.02 7.53
N GLY A 153 4.27 -17.30 6.24
CA GLY A 153 5.29 -16.69 5.38
C GLY A 153 6.77 -16.89 5.77
N THR A 154 7.64 -16.62 4.80
CA THR A 154 9.10 -16.61 4.98
C THR A 154 9.72 -15.48 4.16
N GLY A 155 10.87 -14.98 4.59
CA GLY A 155 11.61 -13.93 3.89
C GLY A 155 13.12 -14.13 3.97
N THR A 156 13.86 -13.61 2.99
CA THR A 156 15.32 -13.76 2.89
C THR A 156 16.01 -12.44 2.61
N GLY A 157 17.08 -12.13 3.32
CA GLY A 157 17.77 -10.85 3.14
C GLY A 157 19.26 -10.89 3.47
N ARG A 158 19.96 -9.82 3.11
CA ARG A 158 21.38 -9.58 3.45
C ARG A 158 21.54 -9.12 4.90
N SER A 159 20.44 -8.81 5.58
CA SER A 159 20.39 -8.51 7.01
C SER A 159 19.20 -9.21 7.68
N LYS A 160 19.28 -9.43 9.01
CA LYS A 160 18.16 -9.95 9.81
C LYS A 160 16.90 -9.10 9.64
N LYS A 161 17.06 -7.78 9.67
CA LYS A 161 15.96 -6.83 9.53
C LYS A 161 15.23 -6.98 8.19
N GLU A 162 15.97 -7.12 7.10
CA GLU A 162 15.41 -7.31 5.75
C GLU A 162 14.66 -8.64 5.62
N ALA A 163 15.26 -9.73 6.11
CA ALA A 163 14.63 -11.05 6.10
C ALA A 163 13.31 -11.05 6.89
N GLU A 164 13.31 -10.46 8.09
CA GLU A 164 12.11 -10.35 8.93
C GLU A 164 11.04 -9.46 8.27
N GLN A 165 11.43 -8.41 7.55
CA GLN A 165 10.50 -7.54 6.85
C GLN A 165 9.76 -8.28 5.73
N GLN A 166 10.48 -9.07 4.94
CA GLN A 166 9.88 -9.89 3.89
C GLN A 166 9.01 -11.02 4.47
N ALA A 167 9.44 -11.63 5.59
CA ALA A 167 8.63 -12.62 6.29
C ALA A 167 7.32 -12.00 6.81
N ALA A 168 7.38 -10.77 7.32
CA ALA A 168 6.22 -10.04 7.79
C ALA A 168 5.24 -9.71 6.65
N GLU A 169 5.75 -9.29 5.50
CA GLU A 169 4.94 -9.06 4.28
C GLU A 169 4.24 -10.34 3.82
N SER A 170 4.99 -11.44 3.72
CA SER A 170 4.46 -12.73 3.29
C SER A 170 3.38 -13.22 4.25
N ALA A 171 3.61 -13.12 5.57
CA ALA A 171 2.65 -13.50 6.59
C ALA A 171 1.39 -12.64 6.54
N TRP A 172 1.55 -11.32 6.37
CA TRP A 172 0.45 -10.39 6.30
C TRP A 172 -0.47 -10.73 5.13
N ARG A 173 0.07 -10.98 3.94
CA ARG A 173 -0.71 -11.37 2.76
C ARG A 173 -1.48 -12.68 2.97
N GLU A 174 -0.82 -13.66 3.55
CA GLU A 174 -1.42 -14.98 3.82
C GLU A 174 -2.60 -14.88 4.80
N ILE A 175 -2.42 -14.14 5.90
CA ILE A 175 -3.46 -13.97 6.92
C ILE A 175 -4.64 -13.14 6.39
N SER A 176 -4.36 -12.05 5.66
CA SER A 176 -5.41 -11.20 5.07
C SER A 176 -6.27 -11.98 4.08
N ALA A 177 -5.67 -12.75 3.17
CA ALA A 177 -6.41 -13.57 2.21
C ALA A 177 -7.29 -14.63 2.92
N ALA A 178 -6.78 -15.25 3.99
CA ALA A 178 -7.55 -16.21 4.78
C ALA A 178 -8.72 -15.56 5.55
N ALA A 179 -8.56 -14.31 6.00
CA ALA A 179 -9.63 -13.54 6.64
C ALA A 179 -10.73 -13.18 5.64
N GLU A 180 -10.36 -12.68 4.46
CA GLU A 180 -11.30 -12.35 3.37
C GLU A 180 -12.09 -13.57 2.89
N ALA A 181 -11.42 -14.73 2.73
CA ALA A 181 -12.07 -15.97 2.34
C ALA A 181 -13.10 -16.44 3.39
N ARG A 182 -12.80 -16.29 4.69
CA ARG A 182 -13.77 -16.58 5.78
C ARG A 182 -14.98 -15.65 5.69
N GLN A 183 -14.77 -14.35 5.54
CA GLN A 183 -15.84 -13.37 5.44
C GLN A 183 -16.73 -13.60 4.21
N ALA A 184 -16.13 -13.95 3.06
CA ALA A 184 -16.87 -14.29 1.85
C ALA A 184 -17.73 -15.56 2.03
N ALA A 185 -17.20 -16.58 2.70
CA ALA A 185 -17.94 -17.81 3.00
C ALA A 185 -19.12 -17.57 3.96
N GLU A 186 -18.92 -16.77 5.01
CA GLU A 186 -19.99 -16.39 5.96
C GLU A 186 -21.09 -15.58 5.28
N LYS A 187 -20.73 -14.66 4.39
CA LYS A 187 -21.70 -13.87 3.61
C LYS A 187 -22.49 -14.74 2.64
N SER A 188 -21.86 -15.71 1.98
CA SER A 188 -22.55 -16.66 1.10
C SER A 188 -23.48 -17.61 1.86
N ALA A 189 -23.14 -17.98 3.10
CA ALA A 189 -23.99 -18.81 3.95
C ALA A 189 -25.22 -18.03 4.46
N ALA A 190 -25.08 -16.72 4.71
CA ALA A 190 -26.19 -15.85 5.11
C ALA A 190 -27.18 -15.59 3.96
N ASP A 191 -26.71 -15.49 2.71
CA ASP A 191 -27.56 -15.24 1.54
C ASP A 191 -28.27 -16.50 1.02
N GLY A 192 -27.74 -17.70 1.33
CA GLY A 192 -28.31 -18.99 0.93
C GLY A 192 -29.45 -19.53 1.82
N GLY A 193 -29.77 -18.85 2.94
CA GLY A 193 -30.74 -19.32 3.94
C GLY A 193 -32.21 -18.91 3.71
N ALA A 194 -32.54 -18.23 2.61
CA ALA A 194 -33.87 -17.63 2.39
C ALA A 194 -34.77 -18.36 1.37
N ALA A 195 -34.49 -19.63 1.04
CA ALA A 195 -35.37 -20.41 0.17
C ALA A 195 -35.39 -21.89 0.58
N ASP A 196 -36.28 -22.25 1.51
CA ASP A 196 -37.28 -23.32 1.31
C ASP A 196 -38.11 -23.47 2.59
N THR A 197 -39.19 -22.68 2.71
CA THR A 197 -40.29 -23.04 3.61
C THR A 197 -41.34 -23.71 2.72
N PRO A 198 -41.59 -25.02 2.82
CA PRO A 198 -42.65 -25.64 2.05
C PRO A 198 -43.99 -25.10 2.58
N ALA A 199 -44.72 -24.41 1.71
CA ALA A 199 -46.07 -23.96 1.97
C ALA A 199 -46.99 -25.19 2.14
N ASP A 200 -47.57 -25.30 3.33
CA ASP A 200 -48.56 -26.30 3.70
C ASP A 200 -49.83 -26.14 2.83
N PRO A 201 -50.28 -27.17 2.09
CA PRO A 201 -51.47 -27.05 1.24
C PRO A 201 -52.72 -27.19 2.10
N SER A 202 -53.54 -26.14 2.13
CA SER A 202 -54.88 -26.18 2.72
C SER A 202 -55.79 -27.17 1.96
N PRO A 203 -56.67 -27.92 2.64
CA PRO A 203 -57.53 -28.90 1.98
C PRO A 203 -58.85 -28.27 1.51
N ASP A 204 -59.01 -28.12 0.19
CA ASP A 204 -60.34 -28.01 -0.42
C ASP A 204 -60.93 -29.42 -0.55
N THR A 205 -62.01 -29.69 0.18
CA THR A 205 -62.86 -30.86 -0.06
C THR A 205 -64.28 -30.39 -0.26
N ASP A 206 -64.68 -30.19 -1.50
CA ASP A 206 -66.08 -30.20 -1.91
C ASP A 206 -66.23 -31.11 -3.13
N ALA A 207 -66.89 -32.26 -2.92
CA ALA A 207 -67.74 -32.97 -3.87
C ALA A 207 -68.02 -34.40 -3.38
N ALA A 208 -69.29 -34.68 -3.11
CA ALA A 208 -69.87 -36.00 -3.30
C ALA A 208 -71.23 -35.85 -3.99
N PRO A 209 -71.48 -36.56 -5.11
CA PRO A 209 -72.80 -36.63 -5.73
C PRO A 209 -73.52 -37.93 -5.35
N ALA A 210 -74.83 -37.85 -5.08
CA ALA A 210 -75.91 -38.76 -5.47
C ALA A 210 -77.21 -38.37 -4.74
#